data_AF-A0A540MTL0-F1
#
_entry.id   AF-A0A540MTL0-F1
#
_cell.length_a   1.000
_cell.length_b   1.000
_cell.length_c   1.000
_cell.angle_alpha   90.00
_cell.angle_beta   90.00
_cell.angle_gamma   90.00
#
_symmetry.space_group_name_H-M   'P 1'
#
loop_
_entity.id
_entity.type
_entity.pdbx_description
1 polymer ?
#
loop_
_entity_poly.entity_id
_entity_poly.type
_entity_poly.pdbx_seq_one_letter_code
_entity_poly.pdbx_strand_id
1 'polypeptide(L)'
;MPQLATGRAHTQVDYFGQSGGRLLSVGVCRQLNTPFKVFELQQDRSGWFLKYESDCSTLIGRTRVCQFSVVTVLDSEREEDSSIVLKVPGSVILYNVNKKTSRKLRDLLQGCPCNFWTWGYMRVKAYQWTETLASI
;
A
#
# COMPACT_ATOMS: atom_id res chain seq x y z
N MET A 1 -2.01 -14.73 -7.35
CA MET A 1 -1.74 -13.81 -6.23
C MET A 1 -0.38 -14.17 -5.66
N PRO A 2 0.51 -13.22 -5.29
CA PRO A 2 1.83 -13.57 -4.77
C PRO A 2 1.68 -14.46 -3.54
N GLN A 3 2.51 -15.51 -3.43
CA GLN A 3 2.58 -16.34 -2.23
C GLN A 3 3.24 -15.50 -1.13
N LEU A 4 2.43 -14.78 -0.37
CA LEU A 4 2.92 -14.00 0.75
C LEU A 4 3.19 -14.98 1.92
N ALA A 5 4.41 -14.94 2.45
CA ALA A 5 5.01 -15.95 3.34
C ALA A 5 4.04 -16.69 4.30
N THR A 6 4.17 -18.02 4.32
CA THR A 6 3.47 -19.02 5.13
C THR A 6 3.95 -19.11 6.60
N GLY A 7 4.46 -18.01 7.16
CA GLY A 7 4.92 -17.92 8.56
C GLY A 7 3.91 -17.22 9.47
N ARG A 8 4.13 -17.26 10.80
CA ARG A 8 3.25 -16.69 11.86
C ARG A 8 2.79 -15.23 11.64
N ALA A 9 3.46 -14.46 10.79
CA ALA A 9 3.06 -13.11 10.43
C ALA A 9 2.29 -13.12 9.10
N HIS A 10 0.95 -13.10 9.17
CA HIS A 10 0.10 -13.00 7.99
C HIS A 10 0.34 -11.66 7.28
N THR A 11 0.98 -11.71 6.11
CA THR A 11 1.02 -10.56 5.20
C THR A 11 -0.34 -10.43 4.53
N GLN A 12 -0.97 -9.28 4.67
CA GLN A 12 -2.27 -9.01 4.05
C GLN A 12 -2.10 -8.16 2.80
N VAL A 13 -2.97 -8.40 1.82
CA VAL A 13 -3.05 -7.54 0.63
C VAL A 13 -3.95 -6.36 0.93
N ASP A 14 -3.36 -5.18 0.85
CA ASP A 14 -4.02 -3.89 1.06
C ASP A 14 -4.46 -3.24 -0.25
N TYR A 15 -3.80 -3.59 -1.36
CA TYR A 15 -4.17 -3.12 -2.71
C TYR A 15 -3.99 -4.21 -3.75
N PHE A 16 -4.96 -4.33 -4.65
CA PHE A 16 -4.92 -5.15 -5.85
C PHE A 16 -5.63 -4.39 -6.97
N GLY A 17 -4.89 -3.98 -8.00
CA GLY A 17 -5.41 -3.10 -9.05
C GLY A 17 -4.41 -2.83 -10.17
N GLN A 18 -4.85 -2.10 -11.20
CA GLN A 18 -4.06 -1.83 -12.39
C GLN A 18 -3.52 -0.40 -12.39
N SER A 19 -2.23 -0.22 -12.70
CA SER A 19 -1.60 1.10 -12.89
C SER A 19 -0.66 1.04 -14.08
N GLY A 20 -0.73 2.05 -14.97
CA GLY A 20 0.10 2.09 -16.18
C GLY A 20 -0.05 0.86 -17.09
N GLY A 21 -1.24 0.22 -17.10
CA GLY A 21 -1.48 -1.01 -17.84
C GLY A 21 -1.03 -2.30 -17.14
N ARG A 22 -0.34 -2.19 -15.99
CA ARG A 22 0.26 -3.30 -15.25
C ARG A 22 -0.56 -3.66 -14.02
N LEU A 23 -0.69 -4.96 -13.74
CA LEU A 23 -1.44 -5.43 -12.58
C LEU A 23 -0.51 -5.51 -11.36
N LEU A 24 -0.90 -4.83 -10.27
CA LEU A 24 -0.09 -4.66 -9.07
C LEU A 24 -0.80 -5.20 -7.84
N SER A 25 -0.02 -5.73 -6.90
CA SER A 25 -0.48 -6.19 -5.59
C SER A 25 0.44 -5.63 -4.51
N VAL A 26 -0.12 -4.96 -3.49
CA VAL A 26 0.66 -4.44 -2.36
C VAL A 26 0.38 -5.26 -1.10
N GLY A 27 1.42 -5.90 -0.59
CA GLY A 27 1.41 -6.68 0.63
C GLY A 27 2.02 -5.91 1.80
N VAL A 28 1.34 -5.94 2.95
CA VAL A 28 1.82 -5.32 4.20
C VAL A 28 1.80 -6.37 5.30
N CYS A 29 2.93 -6.56 5.99
CA CYS A 29 2.98 -7.35 7.21
C CYS A 29 2.76 -6.44 8.43
N ARG A 30 1.78 -6.82 9.24
CA ARG A 30 1.06 -5.87 10.13
C ARG A 30 1.54 -5.86 11.58
N GLN A 31 2.45 -6.76 11.94
CA GLN A 31 2.84 -7.01 13.32
C GLN A 31 4.29 -6.63 13.66
N LEU A 32 5.13 -6.31 12.66
CA LEU A 32 6.58 -6.32 12.84
C LEU A 32 7.34 -5.10 12.29
N ASN A 33 6.68 -3.96 12.05
CA ASN A 33 7.27 -2.83 11.32
C ASN A 33 7.93 -3.26 10.00
N THR A 34 7.44 -4.34 9.42
CA THR A 34 7.99 -4.93 8.21
C THR A 34 7.75 -4.01 7.03
N PRO A 35 8.71 -3.94 6.10
CA PRO A 35 8.54 -3.18 4.88
C PRO A 35 7.31 -3.68 4.12
N PHE A 36 6.62 -2.76 3.45
CA PHE A 36 5.59 -3.14 2.51
C PHE A 36 6.22 -3.51 1.19
N LYS A 37 5.59 -4.47 0.51
CA LYS A 37 6.07 -5.04 -0.75
C LYS A 37 5.06 -4.77 -1.84
N VAL A 38 5.54 -4.24 -2.96
CA VAL A 38 4.76 -4.09 -4.18
C VAL A 38 5.19 -5.17 -5.15
N PHE A 39 4.23 -5.98 -5.58
CA PHE A 39 4.42 -7.01 -6.59
C PHE A 39 3.74 -6.59 -7.87
N GLU A 40 4.38 -6.89 -8.99
CA GLU A 40 3.82 -6.74 -10.33
C GLU A 40 3.63 -8.13 -10.94
N LEU A 41 2.50 -8.32 -11.62
CA LEU A 41 2.28 -9.54 -12.40
C LEU A 41 3.09 -9.44 -13.70
N GLN A 42 3.84 -10.48 -14.03
CA GLN A 42 4.56 -10.56 -15.29
C GLN A 42 3.61 -10.45 -16.49
N GLN A 43 4.12 -9.95 -17.61
CA GLN A 43 3.32 -9.71 -18.81
C GLN A 43 2.72 -10.99 -19.40
N ASP A 44 3.45 -12.11 -19.29
CA ASP A 44 3.01 -13.46 -19.66
C ASP A 44 2.05 -14.09 -18.65
N ARG A 45 1.74 -13.38 -17.56
CA ARG A 45 0.92 -13.81 -16.43
C ARG A 45 1.43 -15.07 -15.72
N SER A 46 2.69 -15.45 -15.90
CA SER A 46 3.27 -16.68 -15.35
C SER A 46 3.52 -16.57 -13.84
N GLY A 47 3.70 -15.36 -13.32
CA GLY A 47 4.03 -15.16 -11.92
C GLY A 47 4.06 -13.71 -11.48
N TRP A 48 4.29 -13.53 -10.18
CA TRP A 48 4.46 -12.23 -9.55
C TRP A 48 5.93 -12.00 -9.26
N PHE A 49 6.44 -10.81 -9.55
CA PHE A 49 7.79 -10.41 -9.17
C PHE A 49 7.74 -9.23 -8.20
N LEU A 50 8.71 -9.17 -7.29
CA LEU A 50 8.85 -8.05 -6.36
C LEU A 50 9.35 -6.84 -7.15
N LYS A 51 8.53 -5.79 -7.23
CA LYS A 51 8.89 -4.52 -7.88
C LYS A 51 9.53 -3.56 -6.89
N TYR A 52 8.91 -3.40 -5.72
CA TYR A 52 9.42 -2.49 -4.68
C TYR A 52 9.29 -3.09 -3.28
N GLU A 53 10.28 -2.78 -2.43
CA GLU A 53 10.25 -3.05 -0.99
C GLU A 53 10.64 -1.76 -0.28
N SER A 54 9.75 -1.22 0.56
CA SER A 54 10.06 -0.02 1.34
C SER A 54 9.65 -0.14 2.80
N ASP A 55 10.54 0.32 3.67
CA ASP A 55 10.30 0.40 5.10
C ASP A 55 9.39 1.61 5.41
N CYS A 56 8.27 1.30 6.04
CA CYS A 56 7.32 2.32 6.47
C CYS A 56 7.80 3.09 7.71
N SER A 57 8.90 2.70 8.36
CA SER A 57 9.48 3.39 9.51
C SER A 57 9.71 4.89 9.27
N THR A 58 9.96 5.29 8.02
CA THR A 58 10.11 6.72 7.64
C THR A 58 8.81 7.51 7.64
N LEU A 59 7.66 6.85 7.49
CA LEU A 59 6.32 7.46 7.47
C LEU A 59 5.71 7.59 8.86
N ILE A 60 6.29 6.91 9.83
CA ILE A 60 5.75 6.71 11.15
C ILE A 60 6.76 7.38 12.08
N GLY A 61 6.32 8.32 12.92
CA GLY A 61 7.16 8.77 14.02
C GLY A 61 7.48 7.60 14.98
N ARG A 62 7.68 7.89 16.27
CA ARG A 62 8.02 6.88 17.30
C ARG A 62 6.96 5.79 17.57
N THR A 63 5.91 5.65 16.75
CA THR A 63 4.85 4.66 16.99
C THR A 63 5.28 3.28 16.50
N ARG A 64 5.03 2.24 17.32
CA ARG A 64 5.49 0.86 17.08
C ARG A 64 4.67 0.08 16.04
N VAL A 65 3.71 0.72 15.37
CA VAL A 65 2.82 0.03 14.42
C VAL A 65 2.65 0.87 13.17
N CYS A 66 3.03 0.28 12.03
CA CYS A 66 2.72 0.80 10.70
C CYS A 66 1.22 0.95 10.52
N GLN A 67 0.77 2.20 10.61
CA GLN A 67 -0.59 2.59 10.42
C GLN A 67 -0.70 3.33 9.08
N PHE A 68 -0.94 2.57 8.01
CA PHE A 68 -1.35 3.13 6.73
C PHE A 68 -2.34 2.21 6.00
N SER A 69 -2.97 2.73 4.95
CA SER A 69 -3.70 1.93 3.96
C SER A 69 -3.30 2.41 2.56
N VAL A 70 -3.12 1.48 1.64
CA VAL A 70 -2.78 1.81 0.25
C VAL A 70 -4.06 2.22 -0.47
N VAL A 71 -4.08 3.43 -1.04
CA VAL A 71 -5.22 3.95 -1.80
C VAL A 71 -5.05 3.60 -3.27
N THR A 72 -3.89 3.91 -3.85
CA THR A 72 -3.58 3.60 -5.25
C THR A 72 -2.08 3.66 -5.48
N VAL A 73 -1.61 3.01 -6.55
CA VAL A 73 -0.24 3.12 -7.05
C VAL A 73 -0.26 3.97 -8.31
N LEU A 74 0.57 5.01 -8.33
CA LEU A 74 0.79 5.89 -9.47
C LEU A 74 2.09 5.48 -10.15
N ASP A 75 1.92 4.80 -11.27
CA ASP A 75 3.01 4.40 -12.13
C ASP A 75 3.45 5.59 -12.99
N SER A 76 4.76 5.83 -13.06
CA SER A 76 5.35 6.89 -13.88
C SER A 76 6.13 6.28 -15.04
N GLU A 77 6.32 7.04 -16.11
CA GLU A 77 7.17 6.63 -17.25
C GLU A 77 8.59 6.31 -16.80
N ARG A 78 9.08 7.08 -15.81
CA ARG A 78 10.35 6.82 -15.14
C ARG A 78 10.08 6.07 -13.86
N GLU A 79 10.68 4.89 -13.76
CA GLU A 79 10.49 4.02 -12.60
C GLU A 79 10.81 4.74 -11.28
N GLU A 80 11.84 5.58 -11.28
CA GLU A 80 12.30 6.43 -10.18
C GLU A 80 11.23 7.39 -9.62
N ASP A 81 10.23 7.73 -10.44
CA ASP A 81 9.14 8.66 -10.08
C ASP A 81 7.85 7.94 -9.67
N SER A 82 7.84 6.60 -9.71
CA SER A 82 6.71 5.80 -9.25
C SER A 82 6.39 6.08 -7.79
N SER A 83 5.12 6.33 -7.52
CA SER A 83 4.66 6.81 -6.22
C SER A 83 3.41 6.06 -5.79
N ILE A 84 3.21 5.93 -4.48
CA ILE A 84 2.04 5.28 -3.89
C ILE A 84 1.28 6.32 -3.09
N VAL A 85 -0.04 6.34 -3.26
CA VAL A 85 -0.92 7.14 -2.42
C VAL A 85 -1.28 6.34 -1.18
N LEU A 86 -0.92 6.87 -0.02
CA LEU A 86 -1.14 6.24 1.28
C LEU A 86 -2.08 7.08 2.12
N LYS A 87 -3.08 6.43 2.72
CA LYS A 87 -3.85 7.00 3.84
C LYS A 87 -3.07 6.71 5.13
N VAL A 88 -2.65 7.76 5.82
CA VAL A 88 -1.98 7.70 7.13
C VAL A 88 -2.86 8.42 8.17
N PRO A 89 -2.55 8.36 9.49
CA PRO A 89 -3.32 9.09 10.49
C PRO A 89 -3.36 10.59 10.17
N GLY A 90 -4.56 11.14 10.08
CA GLY A 90 -4.79 12.58 9.84
C GLY A 90 -4.48 13.08 8.44
N SER A 91 -4.02 12.26 7.49
CA SER A 91 -3.74 12.75 6.13
C SER A 91 -3.69 11.65 5.05
N VAL A 92 -3.77 12.10 3.80
CA VAL A 92 -3.40 11.33 2.61
C VAL A 92 -2.09 11.90 2.10
N ILE A 93 -1.12 11.03 1.85
CA ILE A 93 0.21 11.38 1.36
C ILE A 93 0.50 10.66 0.05
N LEU A 94 1.34 11.29 -0.77
CA LEU A 94 2.03 10.69 -1.89
C LEU A 94 3.42 10.26 -1.41
N TYR A 95 3.76 9.00 -1.56
CA TYR A 95 5.04 8.44 -1.15
C TYR A 95 5.79 7.91 -2.37
N ASN A 96 6.96 8.47 -2.66
CA ASN A 96 7.83 7.94 -3.69
C ASN A 96 8.65 6.79 -3.11
N VAL A 97 8.46 5.59 -3.65
CA VAL A 97 9.07 4.36 -3.12
C VAL A 97 10.59 4.31 -3.31
N ASN A 98 11.10 4.91 -4.38
CA ASN A 98 12.53 4.89 -4.70
C ASN A 98 13.29 5.97 -3.92
N LYS A 99 12.78 7.20 -3.95
CA LYS A 99 13.38 8.37 -3.29
C LYS A 99 13.12 8.36 -1.78
N LYS A 100 12.20 7.52 -1.30
CA LYS A 100 11.76 7.44 0.10
C LYS A 100 11.27 8.79 0.64
N THR A 101 10.73 9.62 -0.24
CA THR A 101 10.19 10.93 0.09
C THR A 101 8.68 10.88 0.16
N SER A 102 8.10 11.71 1.03
CA SER A 102 6.66 11.87 1.12
C SER A 102 6.26 13.32 0.89
N ARG A 103 5.12 13.50 0.22
CA ARG A 103 4.45 14.78 0.05
C ARG A 103 3.01 14.63 0.54
N LYS A 104 2.57 15.53 1.40
CA LYS A 104 1.16 15.56 1.82
C LYS A 104 0.28 16.00 0.66
N LEU A 105 -0.79 15.24 0.40
CA LEU A 105 -1.81 15.58 -0.61
C LEU A 105 -3.02 16.26 0.01
N ARG A 106 -3.46 15.77 1.18
CA ARG A 106 -4.67 16.26 1.84
C ARG A 106 -4.64 15.96 3.34
N ASP A 107 -5.03 16.92 4.16
CA ASP A 107 -5.34 16.67 5.56
C ASP A 107 -6.73 16.03 5.67
N LEU A 108 -6.83 15.01 6.50
CA LEU A 108 -8.11 14.39 6.86
C LEU A 108 -8.48 14.90 8.24
N LEU A 109 -9.77 15.20 8.44
CA LEU A 109 -10.27 15.53 9.76
C LEU A 109 -9.87 14.40 10.71
N GLN A 110 -9.15 14.75 11.77
CA GLN A 110 -8.82 13.82 12.83
C GLN A 110 -10.16 13.40 13.46
N GLY A 111 -10.66 12.23 13.07
CA GLY A 111 -11.61 11.51 13.92
C GLY A 111 -10.98 11.39 15.30
N CYS A 112 -11.81 11.50 16.34
CA CYS A 112 -11.47 11.53 17.77
C CYS A 112 -10.09 10.91 18.10
N PRO A 113 -9.24 11.55 18.93
CA PRO A 113 -7.86 11.10 19.25
C PRO A 113 -7.79 9.80 20.05
N CYS A 114 -8.86 9.00 20.05
CA CYS A 114 -9.08 7.89 20.94
C CYS A 114 -8.65 6.58 20.27
N ASN A 115 -7.49 6.11 20.71
CA ASN A 115 -7.12 4.71 20.95
C ASN A 115 -6.69 3.92 19.71
N PHE A 116 -5.47 3.38 19.79
CA PHE A 116 -4.83 2.38 18.93
C PHE A 116 -5.78 1.33 18.29
N TRP A 117 -6.87 0.98 18.99
CA TRP A 117 -7.89 0.03 18.56
C TRP A 117 -8.78 0.54 17.42
N THR A 118 -9.19 1.81 17.43
CA THR A 118 -10.20 2.37 16.50
C THR A 118 -9.66 2.47 15.07
N TRP A 119 -8.36 2.70 14.92
CA TRP A 119 -7.68 2.72 13.61
C TRP A 119 -7.41 1.32 13.05
N GLY A 120 -7.39 0.30 13.90
CA GLY A 120 -7.42 -1.09 13.46
C GLY A 120 -8.72 -1.45 12.72
N TYR A 121 -9.83 -0.78 13.05
CA TYR A 121 -11.16 -0.99 12.46
C TYR A 121 -11.45 -0.10 11.25
N MET A 122 -10.88 1.11 11.14
CA MET A 122 -11.07 2.03 10.00
C MET A 122 -10.00 1.85 8.89
N ARG A 123 -9.60 0.61 8.60
CA ARG A 123 -8.77 0.33 7.43
C ARG A 123 -9.64 0.26 6.18
N VAL A 124 -9.26 1.01 5.16
CA VAL A 124 -9.97 1.03 3.88
C VAL A 124 -9.19 0.16 2.91
N LYS A 125 -9.83 -0.86 2.36
CA LYS A 125 -9.31 -1.53 1.16
C LYS A 125 -9.81 -0.74 -0.03
N ALA A 126 -8.90 -0.09 -0.74
CA ALA A 126 -9.22 0.55 -2.00
C ALA A 126 -9.20 -0.53 -3.08
N TYR A 127 -10.36 -0.81 -3.66
CA TYR A 127 -10.48 -1.63 -4.85
C TYR A 127 -10.69 -0.70 -6.03
N GLN A 128 -9.84 -0.81 -7.04
CA GLN A 128 -10.06 -0.10 -8.28
C GLN A 128 -11.25 -0.76 -9.00
N TRP A 129 -12.32 0.01 -9.17
CA TRP A 129 -13.46 -0.43 -9.97
C TRP A 129 -12.99 -0.67 -11.41
N THR A 130 -13.22 -1.89 -11.90
CA THR A 130 -12.94 -2.29 -13.29
C THR A 130 -14.20 -2.98 -13.81
N GLU A 131 -14.87 -2.34 -14.78
CA GLU A 131 -16.15 -2.84 -15.33
C GLU A 131 -16.04 -4.26 -15.90
N THR A 132 -14.87 -4.64 -16.42
CA THR A 132 -14.59 -5.96 -17.00
C THR A 132 -14.58 -7.12 -16.00
N LEU A 133 -14.57 -6.85 -14.69
CA LEU A 133 -14.66 -7.88 -13.64
C LEU A 133 -16.06 -7.97 -13.00
N ALA A 134 -16.99 -7.09 -13.38
CA ALA A 134 -18.33 -6.99 -12.79
C ALA A 134 -19.42 -7.52 -13.73
N SER A 135 -19.12 -8.53 -14.54
CA SER A 135 -20.16 -9.28 -15.27
C SER A 135 -20.39 -10.62 -14.58
N ILE A 136 -21.48 -10.70 -13.81
CA ILE A 136 -22.20 -11.95 -13.52
C ILE A 136 -23.65 -11.71 -13.89
#